data_AF-A0A158R0U6-F1
#
_entry.id   AF-A0A158R0U6-F1
#
_cell.length_a   1.000
_cell.length_b   1.000
_cell.length_c   1.000
_cell.angle_alpha   90.00
_cell.angle_beta   90.00
_cell.angle_gamma   90.00
#
_symmetry.space_group_name_H-M   'P 1'
#
loop_
_entity.id
_entity.type
_entity.pdbx_description
1 polymer ?
#
loop_
_entity_poly.entity_id
_entity_poly.type
_entity_poly.pdbx_seq_one_letter_code
_entity_poly.pdbx_strand_id
1 'polypeptide(L)'
;MMRIKEAINRRKLIHEMNEEFKDFDFETNNYASSPIPTTPCCEAKSQQQVDQNIFCENALQPFVQYLSGKMTDYQKRALKVTWKRLSEAPKTSGRGVIHIMEKVLTKVCESEPQITAIFYRSAFLSCIEDRRCRRTQACSIATIRDHAHILVEYVDAIIHTMFDGGPSSPNGPLDPEKIGAVHARLSPLGFDRRMWHVLGECFAERIVDDMGGFRKQI
;
A
#
# COMPACT_ATOMS: atom_id res chain seq x y z
N MET A 1 0.84 -36.05 27.89
CA MET A 1 2.08 -36.50 27.19
C MET A 1 2.03 -36.48 25.66
N MET A 2 0.88 -36.31 24.98
CA MET A 2 0.83 -36.33 23.50
C MET A 2 1.47 -35.11 22.80
N ARG A 3 1.35 -33.90 23.36
CA ARG A 3 1.85 -32.65 22.71
C ARG A 3 3.37 -32.59 22.54
N ILE A 4 4.12 -33.21 23.45
CA ILE A 4 5.59 -33.23 23.38
C ILE A 4 6.06 -34.16 22.25
N LYS A 5 5.40 -35.31 22.08
CA LYS A 5 5.71 -36.26 21.00
C LYS A 5 5.44 -35.64 19.63
N GLU A 6 4.36 -34.87 19.48
CA GLU A 6 4.03 -34.17 18.24
C GLU A 6 5.07 -33.08 17.91
N ALA A 7 5.50 -32.30 18.91
CA ALA A 7 6.51 -31.26 18.71
C ALA A 7 7.89 -31.83 18.32
N ILE A 8 8.24 -33.02 18.83
CA ILE A 8 9.47 -33.73 18.45
C ILE A 8 9.36 -34.25 17.02
N ASN A 9 8.21 -34.80 16.64
CA ASN A 9 8.02 -35.32 15.28
C ASN A 9 8.05 -34.21 14.23
N ARG A 10 7.45 -33.05 14.52
CA ARG A 10 7.52 -31.86 13.64
C ARG A 10 8.95 -31.35 13.47
N ARG A 11 9.76 -31.36 14.53
CA ARG A 11 11.18 -30.96 14.43
C ARG A 11 12.02 -31.94 13.61
N LYS A 12 11.75 -33.25 13.73
CA LYS A 12 12.43 -34.26 12.90
C LYS A 12 12.11 -34.09 11.42
N LEU A 13 10.83 -33.89 11.07
CA LEU A 13 10.40 -33.70 9.70
C LEU A 13 11.01 -32.44 9.05
N ILE A 14 11.08 -31.33 9.78
CA ILE A 14 11.71 -30.09 9.30
C ILE A 14 13.21 -30.29 9.07
N HIS A 15 13.88 -31.07 9.92
CA HIS A 15 15.31 -31.36 9.76
C HIS A 15 15.56 -32.28 8.55
N GLU A 16 14.71 -33.30 8.33
CA GLU A 16 14.81 -34.22 7.20
C GLU A 16 14.62 -33.49 5.87
N MET A 17 13.60 -32.64 5.76
CA MET A 17 13.36 -31.82 4.57
C MET A 17 14.49 -30.82 4.26
N ASN A 18 15.20 -30.35 5.29
CA ASN A 18 16.32 -29.41 5.10
C ASN A 18 17.63 -30.12 4.72
N GLU A 19 17.81 -31.39 5.08
CA GLU A 19 18.98 -32.17 4.69
C GLU A 19 18.81 -32.76 3.28
N GLU A 20 17.61 -33.19 2.88
CA GLU A 20 17.32 -33.58 1.48
C GLU A 20 17.56 -32.43 0.49
N PHE A 21 17.45 -31.17 0.94
CA PHE A 21 17.70 -29.99 0.11
C PHE A 21 19.19 -29.65 -0.05
N LYS A 22 20.08 -30.23 0.77
CA LYS A 22 21.53 -30.02 0.65
C LYS A 22 22.20 -31.02 -0.29
N ASP A 23 21.59 -32.16 -0.54
CA ASP A 23 22.16 -33.22 -1.39
C ASP A 23 21.94 -32.99 -2.90
N PHE A 24 21.32 -31.88 -3.30
CA PHE A 24 21.34 -31.41 -4.69
C PHE A 24 22.53 -30.48 -4.93
N ASP A 25 23.74 -31.02 -4.77
CA ASP A 25 24.92 -30.45 -5.41
C ASP A 25 24.77 -30.58 -6.93
N PHE A 26 24.64 -29.42 -7.58
CA PHE A 26 24.44 -29.31 -9.02
C PHE A 26 25.73 -29.70 -9.73
N GLU A 27 25.88 -30.99 -10.04
CA GLU A 27 26.95 -31.45 -10.92
C GLU A 27 26.85 -30.75 -12.28
N THR A 28 28.00 -30.22 -12.68
CA THR A 28 28.25 -29.46 -13.89
C THR A 28 28.05 -30.36 -15.10
N ASN A 29 26.92 -30.20 -15.81
CA ASN A 29 26.71 -30.90 -17.07
C ASN A 29 26.48 -29.92 -18.23
N ASN A 30 27.48 -29.89 -19.12
CA ASN A 30 27.43 -29.35 -20.47
C ASN A 30 26.26 -29.98 -21.23
N TYR A 31 25.23 -29.20 -21.55
CA TYR A 31 24.29 -29.55 -22.60
C TYR A 31 24.13 -28.40 -23.59
N ALA A 32 24.27 -28.77 -24.84
CA ALA A 32 24.27 -27.93 -26.02
C ALA A 32 22.99 -27.10 -26.16
N SER A 33 23.22 -25.87 -26.61
CA SER A 33 22.25 -24.84 -26.94
C SER A 33 21.13 -25.31 -27.87
N SER A 34 19.89 -24.95 -27.53
CA SER A 34 18.83 -24.71 -28.51
C SER A 34 18.07 -23.43 -28.13
N PRO A 35 17.64 -22.62 -29.11
CA PRO A 35 17.35 -21.20 -28.90
C PRO A 35 15.95 -21.00 -28.31
N ILE A 36 15.90 -20.33 -27.17
CA ILE A 36 14.66 -19.79 -26.60
C ILE A 36 14.45 -18.38 -27.17
N PRO A 37 13.22 -17.99 -27.56
CA PRO A 37 12.93 -16.65 -28.04
C PRO A 37 13.33 -15.59 -27.01
N THR A 38 14.26 -14.72 -27.38
CA THR A 38 14.65 -13.54 -26.63
C THR A 38 13.46 -12.60 -26.47
N THR A 39 12.81 -12.63 -25.30
CA THR A 39 12.08 -11.47 -24.78
C THR A 39 13.10 -10.36 -24.48
N PRO A 40 12.79 -9.07 -24.75
CA PRO A 40 13.78 -8.00 -24.66
C PRO A 40 14.29 -7.87 -23.23
N CYS A 41 15.55 -8.23 -23.04
CA CYS A 41 16.31 -7.88 -21.86
C CYS A 41 16.49 -6.36 -21.90
N CYS A 42 15.91 -5.62 -20.95
CA CYS A 42 16.31 -4.24 -20.73
C CYS A 42 17.78 -4.24 -20.30
N GLU A 43 18.64 -4.04 -21.30
CA GLU A 43 20.00 -3.58 -21.09
C GLU A 43 19.92 -2.28 -20.28
N ALA A 44 20.20 -2.36 -18.98
CA ALA A 44 20.55 -1.20 -18.19
C ALA A 44 21.93 -0.71 -18.67
N LYS A 45 21.94 -0.05 -19.83
CA LYS A 45 23.03 0.82 -20.25
C LYS A 45 22.76 2.21 -19.68
N SER A 46 23.71 2.62 -18.86
CA SER A 46 23.90 3.94 -18.32
C SER A 46 24.03 4.97 -19.45
N GLN A 47 22.91 5.52 -19.94
CA GLN A 47 22.86 6.74 -20.74
C GLN A 47 21.41 7.13 -21.04
N GLN A 48 20.78 7.87 -20.13
CA GLN A 48 19.81 8.92 -20.45
C GLN A 48 19.55 9.76 -19.19
N GLN A 49 20.59 10.52 -18.85
CA GLN A 49 20.42 11.86 -18.35
C GLN A 49 19.97 12.68 -19.58
N VAL A 50 18.83 13.35 -19.46
CA VAL A 50 18.05 14.15 -20.45
C VAL A 50 16.63 13.57 -20.50
N ASP A 51 15.67 14.39 -20.06
CA ASP A 51 14.20 14.17 -19.93
C ASP A 51 13.64 13.69 -18.58
N GLN A 52 14.31 13.97 -17.45
CA GLN A 52 13.71 13.88 -16.11
C GLN A 52 13.37 15.25 -15.49
N ASN A 53 13.15 16.28 -16.32
CA ASN A 53 12.98 17.65 -15.84
C ASN A 53 11.59 18.25 -16.12
N ILE A 54 10.54 17.43 -16.04
CA ILE A 54 9.14 17.88 -15.93
C ILE A 54 8.42 16.89 -15.01
N PHE A 55 8.68 16.94 -13.71
CA PHE A 55 7.72 16.38 -12.75
C PHE A 55 7.27 17.50 -11.82
N CYS A 56 5.95 17.70 -11.87
CA CYS A 56 5.19 18.82 -11.37
C CYS A 56 5.50 19.21 -9.94
N GLU A 57 5.55 20.53 -9.77
CA GLU A 57 5.10 21.29 -8.60
C GLU A 57 4.02 20.55 -7.79
N ASN A 58 4.18 20.46 -6.46
CA ASN A 58 3.31 19.78 -5.48
C ASN A 58 1.83 19.67 -5.91
N ALA A 59 1.41 18.56 -6.52
CA ALA A 59 0.07 18.36 -7.07
C ALA A 59 -1.01 18.26 -5.97
N LEU A 60 -0.59 18.03 -4.73
CA LEU A 60 -1.43 18.11 -3.55
C LEU A 60 -2.10 19.48 -3.41
N GLN A 61 -1.39 20.57 -3.70
CA GLN A 61 -1.92 21.91 -3.48
C GLN A 61 -3.04 22.25 -4.48
N PRO A 62 -2.86 22.05 -5.82
CA PRO A 62 -3.95 22.16 -6.78
C PRO A 62 -5.13 21.24 -6.47
N PHE A 63 -4.88 20.00 -6.03
CA PHE A 63 -5.93 19.07 -5.62
C PHE A 63 -6.75 19.60 -4.44
N VAL A 64 -6.08 20.12 -3.41
CA VAL A 64 -6.73 20.69 -2.22
C VAL A 64 -7.51 21.96 -2.59
N GLN A 65 -6.99 22.81 -3.47
CA GLN A 65 -7.71 23.98 -3.98
C GLN A 65 -8.98 23.57 -4.72
N TYR A 66 -8.89 22.59 -5.62
CA TYR A 66 -10.03 22.03 -6.33
C TYR A 66 -11.09 21.48 -5.35
N LEU A 67 -10.66 20.67 -4.38
CA LEU A 67 -11.55 20.10 -3.37
C LEU A 67 -12.21 21.19 -2.52
N SER A 68 -11.46 22.18 -2.07
CA SER A 68 -11.97 23.32 -1.30
C SER A 68 -12.97 24.14 -2.12
N GLY A 69 -12.77 24.28 -3.43
CA GLY A 69 -13.72 24.95 -4.33
C GLY A 69 -15.05 24.19 -4.52
N LYS A 70 -15.08 22.87 -4.25
CA LYS A 70 -16.28 22.03 -4.35
C LYS A 70 -17.10 21.95 -3.06
N MET A 71 -16.61 22.54 -1.96
CA MET A 71 -17.23 22.44 -0.64
C MET A 71 -17.73 23.79 -0.14
N THR A 72 -18.88 23.81 0.54
CA THR A 72 -19.34 24.99 1.30
C THR A 72 -18.52 25.17 2.57
N ASP A 73 -18.54 26.38 3.15
CA ASP A 73 -17.82 26.66 4.41
C ASP A 73 -18.31 25.79 5.57
N TYR A 74 -19.60 25.46 5.59
CA TYR A 74 -20.16 24.51 6.56
C TYR A 74 -19.60 23.10 6.37
N GLN A 75 -19.49 22.62 5.13
CA GLN A 75 -18.91 21.31 4.82
C GLN A 75 -17.42 21.27 5.19
N LYS A 76 -16.68 22.33 4.89
CA LYS A 76 -15.27 22.46 5.28
C LYS A 76 -15.09 22.41 6.79
N ARG A 77 -15.90 23.16 7.53
CA ARG A 77 -15.87 23.16 9.00
C ARG A 77 -16.25 21.77 9.56
N ALA A 78 -17.28 21.14 9.02
CA ALA A 78 -17.71 19.80 9.43
C ALA A 78 -16.59 18.77 9.19
N LEU A 79 -15.88 18.85 8.05
CA LEU A 79 -14.75 18.00 7.73
C LEU A 79 -13.61 18.19 8.75
N LYS A 80 -13.18 19.44 9.01
CA LYS A 80 -12.11 19.75 9.98
C LYS A 80 -12.44 19.21 11.38
N VAL A 81 -13.66 19.46 11.86
CA VAL A 81 -14.10 19.02 13.20
C VAL A 81 -14.21 17.50 13.28
N THR A 82 -14.79 16.86 12.26
CA THR A 82 -14.94 15.41 12.20
C THR A 82 -13.58 14.74 12.25
N TRP A 83 -12.67 15.15 11.38
CA TRP A 83 -11.33 14.58 11.32
C TRP A 83 -10.57 14.76 12.64
N LYS A 84 -10.59 15.98 13.21
CA LYS A 84 -9.97 16.26 14.50
C LYS A 84 -10.48 15.33 15.62
N ARG A 85 -11.79 15.10 15.71
CA ARG A 85 -12.38 14.21 16.71
C ARG A 85 -11.95 12.75 16.54
N LEU A 86 -11.88 12.27 15.30
CA LEU A 86 -11.42 10.90 14.99
C LEU A 86 -9.94 10.71 15.33
N SER A 87 -9.12 11.74 15.11
CA SER A 87 -7.68 11.71 15.42
C SER A 87 -7.38 11.83 16.92
N GLU A 88 -8.24 12.50 17.69
CA GLU A 88 -8.12 12.63 19.16
C GLU A 88 -8.62 11.39 19.93
N ALA A 89 -9.39 10.50 19.29
CA ALA A 89 -9.89 9.29 19.92
C ALA A 89 -8.72 8.38 20.38
N PRO A 90 -8.73 7.83 21.61
CA PRO A 90 -7.62 7.03 22.11
C PRO A 90 -7.29 5.86 21.18
N LYS A 91 -5.99 5.65 20.90
CA LYS A 91 -5.51 4.58 20.00
C LYS A 91 -5.94 3.18 20.46
N THR A 92 -6.23 2.99 21.75
CA THR A 92 -6.71 1.74 22.35
C THR A 92 -8.22 1.52 22.24
N SER A 93 -8.99 2.52 21.80
CA SER A 93 -10.46 2.50 21.86
C SER A 93 -11.15 1.71 20.74
N GLY A 94 -10.40 1.17 19.77
CA GLY A 94 -11.00 0.62 18.53
C GLY A 94 -11.79 1.66 17.71
N ARG A 95 -11.64 2.95 18.04
CA ARG A 95 -12.25 4.11 17.38
C ARG A 95 -11.21 5.15 16.94
N GLY A 96 -9.92 4.87 17.14
CA GLY A 96 -8.84 5.72 16.62
C GLY A 96 -8.80 5.64 15.09
N VAL A 97 -8.44 6.76 14.45
CA VAL A 97 -8.42 6.90 12.99
C VAL A 97 -7.73 5.75 12.25
N ILE A 98 -6.62 5.22 12.79
CA ILE A 98 -5.90 4.10 12.17
C ILE A 98 -6.74 2.81 12.14
N HIS A 99 -7.45 2.51 13.23
CA HIS A 99 -8.32 1.32 13.32
C HIS A 99 -9.52 1.46 12.36
N ILE A 100 -10.01 2.68 12.18
CA ILE A 100 -11.05 2.98 11.20
C ILE A 100 -10.51 2.73 9.78
N MET A 101 -9.30 3.19 9.46
CA MET A 101 -8.69 2.94 8.15
C MET A 101 -8.39 1.45 7.91
N GLU A 102 -7.98 0.70 8.92
CA GLU A 102 -7.85 -0.76 8.82
C GLU A 102 -9.19 -1.41 8.47
N LYS A 103 -10.30 -0.98 9.12
CA LYS A 103 -11.65 -1.45 8.78
C LYS A 103 -12.08 -1.05 7.37
N VAL A 104 -11.75 0.17 6.93
CA VAL A 104 -12.02 0.63 5.55
C VAL A 104 -11.34 -0.31 4.57
N LEU A 105 -10.04 -0.56 4.72
CA LEU A 105 -9.29 -1.42 3.81
C LEU A 105 -9.71 -2.89 3.88
N THR A 106 -10.12 -3.36 5.06
CA THR A 106 -10.74 -4.69 5.21
C THR A 106 -12.01 -4.78 4.37
N LYS A 107 -12.92 -3.81 4.49
CA LYS A 107 -14.14 -3.79 3.69
C LYS A 107 -13.88 -3.65 2.19
N VAL A 108 -12.86 -2.88 1.80
CA VAL A 108 -12.46 -2.77 0.40
C VAL A 108 -12.07 -4.14 -0.15
N CYS A 109 -11.29 -4.92 0.60
CA CYS A 109 -10.93 -6.28 0.21
C CYS A 109 -12.14 -7.24 0.17
N GLU A 110 -13.12 -7.07 1.05
CA GLU A 110 -14.37 -7.84 1.01
C GLU A 110 -15.25 -7.48 -0.19
N SER A 111 -15.30 -6.20 -0.55
CA SER A 111 -16.15 -5.67 -1.63
C SER A 111 -15.52 -5.89 -3.01
N GLU A 112 -14.19 -5.86 -3.09
CA GLU A 112 -13.42 -6.12 -4.31
C GLU A 112 -12.25 -7.08 -4.00
N PRO A 113 -12.51 -8.41 -3.98
CA PRO A 113 -11.50 -9.42 -3.65
C PRO A 113 -10.27 -9.42 -4.57
N GLN A 114 -10.39 -8.84 -5.76
CA GLN A 114 -9.27 -8.67 -6.69
C GLN A 114 -8.13 -7.83 -6.07
N ILE A 115 -8.45 -6.89 -5.19
CA ILE A 115 -7.45 -6.04 -4.51
C ILE A 115 -6.52 -6.90 -3.67
N THR A 116 -7.05 -7.86 -2.90
CA THR A 116 -6.24 -8.80 -2.13
C THR A 116 -5.32 -9.61 -3.04
N ALA A 117 -5.80 -10.06 -4.20
CA ALA A 117 -4.97 -10.77 -5.17
C ALA A 117 -3.84 -9.89 -5.73
N ILE A 118 -4.07 -8.59 -5.94
CA ILE A 118 -3.04 -7.63 -6.38
C ILE A 118 -1.96 -7.50 -5.32
N PHE A 119 -2.32 -7.36 -4.04
CA PHE A 119 -1.35 -7.32 -2.93
C PHE A 119 -0.48 -8.57 -2.88
N TYR A 120 -1.06 -9.76 -3.04
CA TYR A 120 -0.28 -11.00 -3.06
C TYR A 120 0.63 -11.11 -4.28
N ARG A 121 0.13 -10.75 -5.47
CA ARG A 121 0.92 -10.79 -6.70
C ARG A 121 2.06 -9.77 -6.67
N SER A 122 1.82 -8.56 -6.19
CA SER A 122 2.86 -7.54 -6.07
C SER A 122 3.92 -7.96 -5.06
N ALA A 123 3.53 -8.46 -3.87
CA ALA A 123 4.45 -8.99 -2.88
C ALA A 123 5.32 -10.12 -3.44
N PHE A 124 4.71 -11.06 -4.18
CA PHE A 124 5.43 -12.16 -4.81
C PHE A 124 6.45 -11.66 -5.85
N LEU A 125 6.06 -10.72 -6.71
CA LEU A 125 6.96 -10.13 -7.70
C LEU A 125 8.11 -9.36 -7.04
N SER A 126 7.84 -8.62 -5.97
CA SER A 126 8.88 -7.96 -5.17
C SER A 126 9.88 -8.97 -4.59
N CYS A 127 9.42 -10.11 -4.07
CA CYS A 127 10.31 -11.16 -3.59
C CYS A 127 11.19 -11.76 -4.70
N ILE A 128 10.67 -11.90 -5.93
CA ILE A 128 11.46 -12.39 -7.07
C ILE A 128 12.50 -11.35 -7.47
N GLU A 129 12.10 -10.08 -7.53
CA GLU A 129 12.97 -8.97 -7.90
C GLU A 129 14.12 -8.81 -6.90
N ASP A 130 13.84 -8.91 -5.60
CA ASP A 130 14.86 -8.87 -4.53
C ASP A 130 15.91 -9.99 -4.68
N ARG A 131 15.51 -11.20 -5.09
CA ARG A 131 16.44 -12.31 -5.34
C ARG A 131 17.31 -12.09 -6.57
N ARG A 132 16.73 -11.48 -7.61
CA ARG A 132 17.42 -11.19 -8.88
C ARG A 132 18.39 -10.02 -8.73
N CYS A 133 18.01 -9.01 -7.95
CA CYS A 133 18.78 -7.80 -7.71
C CYS A 133 19.46 -7.87 -6.35
N ARG A 134 20.66 -8.48 -6.27
CA ARG A 134 21.54 -8.44 -5.08
C ARG A 134 22.13 -7.03 -4.80
N ARG A 135 21.34 -5.95 -4.92
CA ARG A 135 21.79 -4.56 -4.74
C ARG A 135 21.01 -3.85 -3.63
N THR A 136 21.68 -3.71 -2.49
CA THR A 136 21.71 -2.61 -1.50
C THR A 136 20.45 -1.93 -0.95
N GLN A 137 19.24 -2.12 -1.48
CA GLN A 137 18.01 -1.63 -0.87
C GLN A 137 16.90 -2.66 -1.04
N ALA A 138 16.69 -3.46 0.01
CA ALA A 138 15.49 -4.30 0.12
C ALA A 138 14.28 -3.36 0.11
N CYS A 139 13.43 -3.47 -0.91
CA CYS A 139 12.18 -2.73 -0.94
C CYS A 139 11.19 -3.50 -0.06
N SER A 140 10.79 -2.91 1.08
CA SER A 140 9.81 -3.54 1.96
C SER A 140 8.51 -3.81 1.22
N ILE A 141 8.00 -5.04 1.31
CA ILE A 141 6.67 -5.40 0.81
C ILE A 141 5.65 -4.57 1.59
N ALA A 142 4.88 -3.74 0.89
CA ALA A 142 3.83 -2.94 1.50
C ALA A 142 2.58 -3.81 1.76
N THR A 143 2.18 -3.90 3.03
CA THR A 143 0.98 -4.63 3.45
C THR A 143 -0.27 -3.74 3.44
N ILE A 144 -1.44 -4.35 3.58
CA ILE A 144 -2.71 -3.63 3.75
C ILE A 144 -2.67 -2.73 4.99
N ARG A 145 -2.03 -3.19 6.07
CA ARG A 145 -1.88 -2.39 7.29
C ARG A 145 -1.02 -1.15 7.04
N ASP A 146 0.06 -1.29 6.28
CA ASP A 146 0.91 -0.14 5.91
C ASP A 146 0.10 0.88 5.09
N HIS A 147 -0.81 0.41 4.23
CA HIS A 147 -1.71 1.29 3.48
C HIS A 147 -2.72 2.01 4.39
N ALA A 148 -3.11 1.45 5.54
CA ALA A 148 -3.95 2.15 6.49
C ALA A 148 -3.21 3.37 7.06
N HIS A 149 -1.93 3.22 7.40
CA HIS A 149 -1.09 4.32 7.86
C HIS A 149 -0.91 5.39 6.77
N ILE A 150 -0.56 4.97 5.55
CA ILE A 150 -0.40 5.86 4.39
C ILE A 150 -1.70 6.64 4.13
N LEU A 151 -2.86 6.00 4.25
CA LEU A 151 -4.15 6.66 4.04
C LEU A 151 -4.46 7.69 5.12
N VAL A 152 -4.15 7.41 6.40
CA VAL A 152 -4.27 8.40 7.48
C VAL A 152 -3.38 9.61 7.18
N GLU A 153 -2.10 9.37 6.88
CA GLU A 153 -1.15 10.44 6.59
C GLU A 153 -1.56 11.27 5.37
N TYR A 154 -2.15 10.63 4.34
CA TYR A 154 -2.62 11.32 3.15
C TYR A 154 -3.80 12.24 3.46
N VAL A 155 -4.77 11.78 4.25
CA VAL A 155 -5.89 12.61 4.68
C VAL A 155 -5.41 13.73 5.61
N ASP A 156 -4.50 13.45 6.54
CA ASP A 156 -3.88 14.47 7.38
C ASP A 156 -3.20 15.56 6.54
N ALA A 157 -2.46 15.17 5.49
CA ALA A 157 -1.84 16.11 4.56
C ALA A 157 -2.87 16.98 3.84
N ILE A 158 -3.98 16.41 3.37
CA ILE A 158 -5.08 17.15 2.73
C ILE A 158 -5.69 18.16 3.72
N ILE A 159 -6.01 17.72 4.94
CA ILE A 159 -6.65 18.57 5.96
C ILE A 159 -5.70 19.70 6.38
N HIS A 160 -4.43 19.40 6.64
CA HIS A 160 -3.45 20.41 7.02
C HIS A 160 -3.27 21.47 5.93
N THR A 161 -3.11 21.02 4.67
CA THR A 161 -3.00 21.90 3.50
C THR A 161 -4.25 22.76 3.31
N MET A 162 -5.44 22.20 3.57
CA MET A 162 -6.72 22.91 3.38
C MET A 162 -6.96 24.00 4.42
N PHE A 163 -6.53 23.82 5.67
CA PHE A 163 -6.98 24.66 6.78
C PHE A 163 -5.88 25.42 7.52
N ASP A 164 -4.66 24.90 7.54
CA ASP A 164 -3.60 25.45 8.39
C ASP A 164 -2.55 26.21 7.55
N GLY A 165 -2.67 26.18 6.21
CA GLY A 165 -1.95 27.07 5.28
C GLY A 165 -0.43 26.93 5.25
N GLY A 166 0.13 25.95 5.98
CA GLY A 166 1.55 25.66 5.96
C GLY A 166 1.94 24.91 4.68
N PRO A 167 3.17 25.07 4.18
CA PRO A 167 3.71 24.14 3.22
C PRO A 167 3.74 22.76 3.89
N SER A 168 2.86 21.87 3.46
CA SER A 168 3.04 20.43 3.64
C SER A 168 4.48 20.14 3.23
N SER A 169 5.24 19.44 4.08
CA SER A 169 6.67 19.16 3.87
C SER A 169 7.03 19.09 2.38
N PRO A 170 7.98 19.91 1.88
CA PRO A 170 8.14 20.19 0.45
C PRO A 170 8.47 18.97 -0.43
N ASN A 171 8.58 17.78 0.15
CA ASN A 171 8.82 16.50 -0.51
C ASN A 171 8.09 15.34 0.20
N GLY A 172 6.83 15.51 0.57
CA GLY A 172 6.04 14.41 1.15
C GLY A 172 5.85 13.24 0.16
N PRO A 173 5.96 11.96 0.59
CA PRO A 173 5.71 10.78 -0.24
C PRO A 173 4.25 10.62 -0.72
N LEU A 174 3.39 11.60 -0.46
CA LEU A 174 1.93 11.52 -0.55
C LEU A 174 1.36 12.49 -1.59
N ASP A 175 2.15 12.76 -2.63
CA ASP A 175 1.68 13.52 -3.78
C ASP A 175 0.67 12.68 -4.61
N PRO A 176 -0.52 13.22 -4.92
CA PRO A 176 -1.56 12.46 -5.63
C PRO A 176 -1.12 11.92 -7.00
N GLU A 177 -0.28 12.64 -7.74
CA GLU A 177 0.22 12.16 -9.04
C GLU A 177 1.20 11.00 -8.85
N LYS A 178 2.08 11.08 -7.85
CA LYS A 178 2.99 9.97 -7.50
C LYS A 178 2.21 8.74 -7.04
N ILE A 179 1.21 8.91 -6.19
CA ILE A 179 0.31 7.82 -5.75
C ILE A 179 -0.36 7.19 -6.98
N GLY A 180 -0.94 8.01 -7.86
CA GLY A 180 -1.56 7.55 -9.10
C GLY A 180 -0.60 6.78 -10.01
N ALA A 181 0.62 7.28 -10.19
CA ALA A 181 1.64 6.65 -11.02
C ALA A 181 2.10 5.29 -10.47
N VAL A 182 2.30 5.18 -9.15
CA VAL A 182 2.64 3.90 -8.51
C VAL A 182 1.53 2.87 -8.71
N HIS A 183 0.27 3.27 -8.55
CA HIS A 183 -0.87 2.36 -8.74
C HIS A 183 -1.14 2.04 -10.21
N ALA A 184 -0.87 2.97 -11.14
CA ALA A 184 -1.00 2.72 -12.57
C ALA A 184 -0.09 1.57 -13.04
N ARG A 185 1.10 1.41 -12.44
CA ARG A 185 2.00 0.27 -12.70
C ARG A 185 1.41 -1.09 -12.31
N LEU A 186 0.37 -1.10 -11.47
CA LEU A 186 -0.33 -2.32 -11.07
C LEU A 186 -1.46 -2.71 -12.05
N SER A 187 -1.70 -1.90 -13.09
CA SER A 187 -2.73 -2.19 -14.11
C SER A 187 -2.59 -3.59 -14.76
N PRO A 188 -1.38 -4.09 -15.10
CA PRO A 188 -1.20 -5.46 -15.59
C PRO A 188 -1.57 -6.55 -14.58
N LEU A 189 -1.60 -6.22 -13.28
CA LEU A 189 -2.05 -7.14 -12.22
C LEU A 189 -3.57 -7.10 -12.02
N GLY A 190 -4.25 -6.21 -12.74
CA GLY A 190 -5.69 -5.99 -12.70
C GLY A 190 -6.13 -4.76 -11.91
N PHE A 191 -5.21 -3.88 -11.50
CA PHE A 191 -5.58 -2.63 -10.83
C PHE A 191 -6.28 -1.68 -11.80
N ASP A 192 -7.42 -1.14 -11.43
CA ASP A 192 -8.18 -0.22 -12.28
C ASP A 192 -8.82 0.94 -11.49
N ARG A 193 -9.50 1.83 -12.23
CA ARG A 193 -10.18 2.99 -11.63
C ARG A 193 -11.35 2.61 -10.72
N ARG A 194 -12.02 1.47 -10.96
CA ARG A 194 -13.16 1.03 -10.15
C ARG A 194 -12.74 0.76 -8.71
N MET A 195 -11.51 0.28 -8.50
CA MET A 195 -10.96 0.06 -7.16
C MET A 195 -10.84 1.36 -6.34
N TRP A 196 -10.54 2.50 -6.98
CA TRP A 196 -10.56 3.81 -6.31
C TRP A 196 -11.97 4.24 -5.90
N HIS A 197 -12.98 3.94 -6.72
CA HIS A 197 -14.38 4.23 -6.39
C HIS A 197 -14.83 3.40 -5.20
N VAL A 198 -14.53 2.09 -5.20
CA VAL A 198 -14.83 1.19 -4.06
C VAL A 198 -14.15 1.67 -2.78
N LEU A 199 -12.89 2.12 -2.86
CA LEU A 199 -12.19 2.72 -1.72
C LEU A 199 -12.95 3.94 -1.18
N GLY A 200 -13.35 4.86 -2.06
CA GLY A 200 -14.09 6.07 -1.68
C GLY A 200 -15.44 5.77 -1.02
N GLU A 201 -16.19 4.81 -1.56
CA GLU A 201 -17.46 4.35 -1.00
C GLU A 201 -17.28 3.73 0.39
N CYS A 202 -16.33 2.81 0.52
CA CYS A 202 -16.03 2.14 1.80
C CYS A 202 -15.54 3.14 2.87
N PHE A 203 -14.73 4.12 2.45
CA PHE A 203 -14.24 5.19 3.31
C PHE A 203 -15.39 6.04 3.85
N ALA A 204 -16.25 6.54 2.95
CA ALA A 204 -17.37 7.39 3.34
C ALA A 204 -18.34 6.66 4.30
N GLU A 205 -18.66 5.41 4.01
CA GLU A 205 -19.55 4.59 4.84
C GLU A 205 -19.00 4.42 6.27
N ARG A 206 -17.72 4.06 6.40
CA ARG A 206 -17.10 3.85 7.72
C ARG A 206 -16.98 5.11 8.54
N ILE A 207 -16.61 6.23 7.92
CA ILE A 207 -16.56 7.51 8.62
C ILE A 207 -17.94 7.91 9.15
N VAL A 208 -19.00 7.69 8.36
CA VAL A 208 -20.38 7.98 8.78
C VAL A 208 -20.83 7.07 9.93
N ASP A 209 -20.56 5.77 9.85
CA ASP A 209 -20.95 4.80 10.88
C ASP A 209 -20.29 5.08 12.23
N ASP A 210 -18.98 5.33 12.23
CA ASP A 210 -18.25 5.59 13.47
C ASP A 210 -18.70 6.94 14.08
N MET A 211 -18.99 7.95 13.26
CA MET A 211 -19.58 9.21 13.71
C MET A 211 -21.01 9.08 14.25
N GLY A 212 -21.83 8.20 13.65
CA GLY A 212 -23.15 7.85 14.17
C GLY A 212 -23.08 7.19 15.55
N GLY A 213 -22.02 6.42 15.81
CA GLY A 213 -21.70 5.87 17.12
C GLY A 213 -21.34 6.93 18.17
N PHE A 214 -20.59 7.98 17.78
CA PHE A 214 -20.22 9.08 18.69
C PHE A 214 -21.43 9.91 19.14
N ARG A 215 -22.46 10.07 18.30
CA ARG A 215 -23.66 10.84 18.64
C ARG A 215 -24.58 10.14 19.65
N LYS A 216 -24.44 8.82 19.83
CA LYS A 216 -25.25 8.04 20.79
C LYS A 216 -24.66 7.99 22.21
N GLN A 217 -23.55 8.68 22.47
CA GLN A 217 -22.86 8.69 23.77
C GLN A 217 -22.85 10.07 24.46
N ILE A 218 -23.61 11.03 23.93
CA ILE A 218 -23.89 12.34 24.54
C ILE A 218 -25.39 12.40 24.85
#